data_AF-A0A828UFA6-F1
#
_entry.id   AF-A0A828UFA6-F1
#
_cell.length_a   1.000
_cell.length_b   1.000
_cell.length_c   1.000
_cell.angle_alpha   90.00
_cell.angle_beta   90.00
_cell.angle_gamma   90.00
#
_symmetry.space_group_name_H-M   'P 1'
#
loop_
_entity.id
_entity.type
_entity.pdbx_description
1 polymer ?
#
loop_
_entity_poly.entity_id
_entity_poly.type
_entity_poly.pdbx_seq_one_letter_code
_entity_poly.pdbx_strand_id
1 'polypeptide(L)' 'MKQEIILKYGNEKLTLTEDVLNATAYALGITPTELKKQCERLYKAESNKPSHQDLINAKAQQIKQSKEK' A
#
# COMPACT_ATOMS: atom_id res chain seq x y z
N MET A 1 -2.91 9.89 -23.06
CA MET A 1 -3.53 8.86 -22.19
C MET A 1 -3.67 9.46 -20.80
N LYS A 2 -4.87 9.44 -20.19
CA LYS A 2 -5.06 9.97 -18.83
C LYS A 2 -4.47 8.97 -17.82
N GLN A 3 -3.64 9.43 -16.89
CA GLN A 3 -3.03 8.56 -15.88
C GLN A 3 -4.08 8.27 -14.78
N GLU A 4 -4.47 7.02 -14.64
CA GLU A 4 -5.43 6.59 -13.62
C GLU A 4 -4.69 6.06 -12.38
N ILE A 5 -5.02 6.58 -11.21
CA ILE A 5 -4.51 6.07 -9.93
C ILE A 5 -5.56 5.15 -9.32
N ILE A 6 -5.18 3.91 -9.06
CA ILE A 6 -6.07 2.91 -8.47
C ILE A 6 -5.66 2.71 -7.01
N LEU A 7 -6.52 3.13 -6.09
CA LEU A 7 -6.40 2.86 -4.66
C LEU A 7 -7.29 1.66 -4.31
N LYS A 8 -6.75 0.70 -3.56
CA LYS A 8 -7.48 -0.51 -3.13
C LYS A 8 -7.45 -0.62 -1.62
N TYR A 9 -8.60 -0.90 -1.01
CA TYR A 9 -8.74 -1.17 0.43
C TYR A 9 -9.75 -2.31 0.62
N GLY A 10 -9.30 -3.47 1.09
CA GLY A 10 -10.10 -4.70 1.04
C GLY A 10 -10.68 -4.98 -0.37
N ASN A 11 -12.02 -5.04 -0.46
CA ASN A 11 -12.76 -5.26 -1.72
C ASN A 11 -13.14 -3.95 -2.44
N GLU A 12 -12.82 -2.79 -1.88
CA GLU A 12 -13.15 -1.50 -2.47
C GLU A 12 -12.01 -1.01 -3.37
N LYS A 13 -12.39 -0.56 -4.57
CA LYS A 13 -11.48 0.01 -5.56
C LYS A 13 -11.93 1.45 -5.83
N LEU A 14 -11.06 2.41 -5.52
CA LEU A 14 -11.24 3.80 -5.89
C LEU A 14 -10.30 4.12 -7.06
N THR A 15 -10.88 4.54 -8.19
CA THR A 15 -10.12 5.02 -9.34
C THR A 15 -10.18 6.54 -9.36
N LEU A 16 -9.02 7.17 -9.18
CA LEU A 16 -8.84 8.61 -9.24
C LEU A 16 -8.22 8.98 -10.58
N THR A 17 -8.83 9.94 -11.27
CA THR A 17 -8.18 10.60 -12.40
C THR A 17 -7.17 11.63 -11.89
N GLU A 18 -6.21 11.97 -12.73
CA GLU A 18 -5.24 13.03 -12.44
C GLU A 18 -5.91 14.39 -12.12
N ASP A 19 -7.01 14.70 -12.81
CA ASP A 19 -7.81 15.91 -12.57
C ASP A 19 -8.36 15.95 -11.13
N VAL A 20 -8.90 14.83 -10.65
CA VAL A 20 -9.44 14.72 -9.29
C VAL A 20 -8.32 14.79 -8.26
N LEU A 21 -7.17 14.16 -8.53
CA LEU A 21 -6.01 14.23 -7.65
C LEU A 21 -5.51 15.67 -7.49
N ASN A 22 -5.38 16.40 -8.59
CA ASN A 22 -4.92 17.78 -8.58
C ASN A 22 -5.91 18.71 -7.87
N ALA A 23 -7.21 18.56 -8.13
CA ALA A 23 -8.26 19.32 -7.45
C ALA A 23 -8.30 19.03 -5.94
N THR A 24 -8.13 17.76 -5.56
CA THR A 24 -8.10 17.35 -4.14
C THR A 24 -6.86 17.89 -3.43
N ALA A 25 -5.69 17.80 -4.07
CA ALA A 25 -4.46 18.35 -3.52
C ALA A 25 -4.56 19.87 -3.31
N TYR A 26 -5.12 20.57 -4.30
CA TYR A 26 -5.39 22.00 -4.22
C TYR A 26 -6.34 22.35 -3.06
N ALA A 27 -7.46 21.64 -2.92
CA ALA A 27 -8.43 21.86 -1.84
C ALA A 27 -7.83 21.62 -0.45
N LEU A 28 -6.89 20.68 -0.34
CA LEU A 28 -6.19 20.36 0.91
C LEU A 28 -4.97 21.25 1.17
N GLY A 29 -4.63 22.16 0.24
CA GLY A 29 -3.45 23.03 0.37
C GLY A 29 -2.11 22.28 0.31
N ILE A 30 -2.08 21.10 -0.32
CA ILE A 30 -0.87 20.27 -0.47
C ILE A 30 -0.53 20.06 -1.95
N THR A 31 0.65 19.51 -2.23
CA THR A 31 1.01 19.15 -3.61
C THR A 31 0.39 17.81 -4.01
N PRO A 32 0.09 17.59 -5.30
CA PRO A 32 -0.38 16.29 -5.80
C PRO A 32 0.58 15.14 -5.47
N THR A 33 1.89 15.42 -5.45
CA THR A 33 2.93 14.46 -5.06
C THR A 33 2.79 14.06 -3.59
N GLU A 34 2.53 15.02 -2.70
CA GLU A 34 2.33 14.75 -1.28
C GLU A 34 1.06 13.92 -1.05
N LEU A 35 -0.02 14.26 -1.77
CA LEU A 35 -1.26 13.47 -1.73
C LEU A 35 -1.02 12.02 -2.18
N LYS A 36 -0.29 11.79 -3.29
CA LYS A 36 0.08 10.44 -3.75
C LYS A 36 0.84 9.66 -2.68
N LYS A 37 1.84 10.28 -2.03
CA LYS A 37 2.61 9.63 -0.95
C LYS A 37 1.73 9.25 0.24
N GLN A 38 0.81 10.14 0.65
CA GLN A 38 -0.11 9.87 1.74
C GLN A 38 -1.09 8.73 1.40
N CYS A 39 -1.66 8.75 0.20
CA CYS A 39 -2.49 7.66 -0.30
C CYS A 39 -1.71 6.34 -0.32
N GLU A 40 -0.51 6.31 -0.93
CA GLU A 40 0.32 5.10 -0.93
C GLU A 40 0.60 4.58 0.48
N ARG A 41 0.89 5.45 1.45
CA ARG A 41 1.13 5.04 2.84
C ARG A 41 -0.11 4.39 3.48
N LEU A 42 -1.28 4.97 3.25
CA LEU A 42 -2.55 4.47 3.81
C LEU A 42 -3.00 3.16 3.16
N TYR A 43 -2.87 3.05 1.84
CA TYR A 43 -3.35 1.91 1.07
C TYR A 43 -2.30 0.78 0.90
N LYS A 44 -0.99 1.02 1.11
CA LYS A 44 0.04 -0.05 1.19
C LYS A 44 0.04 -0.79 2.53
N ALA A 45 -0.67 -0.30 3.54
CA ALA A 45 -0.66 -0.90 4.89
C ALA A 45 -1.30 -2.31 4.96
N GLU A 46 -2.17 -2.66 4.02
CA GLU A 46 -2.79 -4.00 3.99
C GLU A 46 -2.02 -5.02 3.15
N SER A 47 -1.33 -4.59 2.09
CA SER A 47 -0.67 -5.52 1.15
C SER A 47 0.66 -6.11 1.63
N ASN A 48 1.26 -5.56 2.69
CA ASN A 48 2.56 -5.98 3.22
C ASN A 48 2.49 -6.64 4.60
N LYS A 49 1.29 -6.92 5.13
CA LYS A 49 1.21 -7.80 6.29
C LYS A 49 1.55 -9.22 5.83
N PRO A 50 2.64 -9.84 6.32
CA PRO A 50 2.92 -11.23 6.00
C PRO A 50 1.69 -12.07 6.38
N SER A 51 1.28 -12.96 5.48
CA SER A 51 0.16 -13.84 5.80
C SER A 51 0.53 -14.73 6.99
N HIS A 52 -0.47 -15.31 7.64
CA HIS A 52 -0.21 -16.31 8.69
C HIS A 52 0.70 -17.45 8.18
N GLN A 53 0.58 -17.82 6.90
CA GLN A 53 1.44 -18.82 6.29
C GLN A 53 2.89 -18.35 6.15
N ASP A 54 3.10 -17.08 5.80
CA ASP A 54 4.45 -16.48 5.71
C ASP A 54 5.12 -16.41 7.08
N LEU A 55 4.35 -16.10 8.13
CA LEU A 55 4.81 -16.11 9.51
C LEU A 55 5.18 -17.53 9.99
N ILE A 56 4.38 -18.53 9.64
CA ILE A 56 4.66 -19.94 9.94
C ILE A 56 5.94 -20.39 9.25
N ASN A 57 6.10 -20.05 7.97
CA ASN A 57 7.28 -20.41 7.18
C ASN A 57 8.56 -19.74 7.73
N ALA A 58 8.48 -18.45 8.09
CA ALA A 58 9.61 -17.72 8.70
C ALA A 58 10.02 -18.34 10.04
N LYS A 59 9.05 -18.75 10.87
CA LYS A 59 9.33 -19.42 12.15
C LYS A 59 9.91 -20.82 11.96
N ALA A 60 9.42 -21.58 10.98
CA ALA A 60 9.97 -22.89 10.63
C ALA A 60 11.42 -22.79 10.14
N GLN A 61 11.75 -21.76 9.35
CA GLN A 61 13.13 -21.50 8.89
C GLN A 61 14.06 -21.12 10.06
N GLN A 62 13.63 -20.25 10.97
CA GLN A 62 14.41 -19.93 12.18
C GLN A 62 14.72 -21.18 13.02
N ILE A 63 13.73 -22.07 13.19
CA ILE A 63 13.92 -23.30 13.97
C ILE A 63 14.92 -24.24 13.29
N LYS A 64 14.90 -24.36 11.96
CA LYS A 64 15.87 -25.16 11.20
C LYS A 64 17.30 -24.62 11.38
N GLN A 65 17.50 -23.32 11.17
CA GLN A 65 18.80 -22.67 11.33
C GLN A 65 19.34 -22.75 12.76
N SER A 66 18.45 -22.81 13.76
CA SER A 66 18.82 -22.93 15.18
C SER A 66 19.20 -24.36 15.58
N LYS A 67 18.83 -25.37 14.78
CA LYS A 67 19.17 -26.79 15.01
C LYS A 67 20.40 -27.23 14.22
N GLU A 68 20.82 -26.46 13.22
CA GLU A 68 22.06 -26.66 12.46
C GLU A 68 23.28 -25.96 13.10
N LYS A 69 23.09 -25.29 14.24
CA LYS A 69 24.15 -24.83 15.15
C LYS A 69 24.29 -25.78 16.32
#